data_AF-A0A945WYG0-F1
#
_entry.id   AF-A0A945WYG0-F1
#
_cell.length_a   1.000
_cell.length_b   1.000
_cell.length_c   1.000
_cell.angle_alpha   90.00
_cell.angle_beta   90.00
_cell.angle_gamma   90.00
#
_symmetry.space_group_name_H-M   'P 1'
#
loop_
_entity.id
_entity.type
_entity.pdbx_description
1 polymer ?
#
loop_
_entity_poly.entity_id
_entity_poly.type
_entity_poly.pdbx_seq_one_letter_code
_entity_poly.pdbx_strand_id
1 'polypeptide(L)'
;MALNPTQSVRGIYGTTPEACESRISNIVQDVFLDRDGLLIGAVKGSTLKPYTQADMKGVPLEKTLGKDLGAPHQYKLVLMNYEETGMAHGDYLMMLCEKYQATRGGEVRSQAATAFQAIQRLADTVAETNPYGRGWWPKPYGGMNDLDEMFETSIDQTIKIVLALTQYDQQLATASERDWIRMQVRAMADWWIEHHYTTRYFGNCCWWDRHEAAHSSSALLYLVRQAIAWTPGRTPRRLLDAWEYLMGHRRWVLTTRGGLNTHNLAIECLHRLDQLDPTHKRHWRRARNVLLDHTVSETNPHTGTNDVPGYGAYNTGMRTACSIAEAARWSSRKRHVAFAWELLRLYDREGKFFHHDQSHQPREHNQVTWWFDALSGHHYVAWLLAYWRLKNLP
;
A
#
# COMPACT_ATOMS: atom_id res chain seq x y z
N MET A 1 -23.07 -20.05 -14.20
CA MET A 1 -21.89 -20.28 -15.05
C MET A 1 -20.82 -19.28 -14.62
N ALA A 2 -19.70 -19.74 -14.06
CA ALA A 2 -18.58 -18.85 -13.79
C ALA A 2 -18.05 -18.33 -15.13
N LEU A 3 -17.96 -17.01 -15.27
CA LEU A 3 -17.35 -16.39 -16.44
C LEU A 3 -15.89 -16.82 -16.53
N ASN A 4 -15.36 -17.00 -17.75
CA ASN A 4 -13.92 -17.15 -17.94
C ASN A 4 -13.23 -15.91 -17.32
N PRO A 5 -12.17 -16.06 -16.48
CA PRO A 5 -11.47 -14.93 -15.86
C PRO A 5 -11.04 -13.84 -16.85
N THR A 6 -10.73 -14.21 -18.10
CA THR A 6 -10.38 -13.22 -19.13
C THR A 6 -11.57 -12.36 -19.56
N GLN A 7 -12.79 -12.89 -19.52
CA GLN A 7 -14.02 -12.12 -19.81
C GLN A 7 -14.46 -11.28 -18.61
N SER A 8 -14.15 -11.69 -17.37
CA SER A 8 -14.54 -10.96 -16.17
C SER A 8 -13.71 -9.67 -15.97
N VAL A 9 -12.48 -9.60 -16.48
CA VAL A 9 -11.66 -8.37 -16.44
C VAL A 9 -11.98 -7.41 -17.59
N ARG A 10 -12.41 -7.90 -18.76
CA ARG A 10 -12.58 -7.05 -19.96
C ARG A 10 -13.93 -6.32 -19.98
N GLY A 11 -13.93 -5.05 -20.40
CA GLY A 11 -15.17 -4.25 -20.61
C GLY A 11 -15.60 -3.42 -19.40
N ILE A 12 -16.86 -2.96 -19.40
CA ILE A 12 -17.43 -2.06 -18.38
C ILE A 12 -17.87 -2.86 -17.16
N TYR A 13 -17.45 -2.44 -15.97
CA TYR A 13 -17.63 -3.14 -14.71
C TYR A 13 -19.02 -3.00 -14.11
N GLY A 14 -19.66 -1.87 -14.36
CA GLY A 14 -21.01 -1.59 -13.94
C GLY A 14 -21.38 -0.13 -14.21
N THR A 15 -22.67 0.19 -14.10
CA THR A 15 -23.18 1.57 -14.16
C THR A 15 -23.39 2.18 -12.77
N THR A 16 -23.21 1.38 -11.71
CA THR A 16 -23.28 1.81 -10.30
C THR A 16 -22.02 1.36 -9.56
N PRO A 17 -21.61 2.09 -8.49
CA PRO A 17 -20.50 1.65 -7.64
C PRO A 17 -20.70 0.25 -7.06
N GLU A 18 -21.92 -0.13 -6.68
CA GLU A 18 -22.22 -1.47 -6.16
C GLU A 18 -21.92 -2.58 -7.18
N ALA A 19 -22.31 -2.37 -8.44
CA ALA A 19 -22.02 -3.33 -9.52
C ALA A 19 -20.51 -3.41 -9.80
N CYS A 20 -19.81 -2.26 -9.78
CA CYS A 20 -18.36 -2.22 -9.89
C CYS A 20 -17.68 -2.96 -8.73
N GLU A 21 -18.14 -2.78 -7.49
CA GLU A 21 -17.56 -3.43 -6.30
C GLU A 21 -17.60 -4.95 -6.40
N SER A 22 -18.75 -5.51 -6.79
CA SER A 22 -18.90 -6.96 -6.86
C SER A 22 -18.01 -7.54 -7.95
N ARG A 23 -17.91 -6.86 -9.10
CA ARG A 23 -17.04 -7.32 -10.19
C ARG A 23 -15.56 -7.18 -9.85
N ILE A 24 -15.15 -6.04 -9.28
CA ILE A 24 -13.75 -5.80 -8.88
C ILE A 24 -13.32 -6.78 -7.79
N SER A 25 -14.21 -7.10 -6.83
CA SER A 25 -13.92 -8.11 -5.80
C SER A 25 -13.59 -9.48 -6.42
N ASN A 26 -14.37 -9.91 -7.43
CA ASN A 26 -14.09 -11.17 -8.13
C ASN A 26 -12.76 -11.10 -8.90
N ILE A 27 -12.47 -9.98 -9.58
CA ILE A 27 -11.18 -9.79 -10.26
C ILE A 27 -10.02 -9.92 -9.28
N VAL A 28 -10.11 -9.30 -8.10
CA VAL A 28 -9.07 -9.40 -7.06
C VAL A 28 -8.85 -10.86 -6.65
N GLN A 29 -9.93 -11.62 -6.43
CA GLN A 29 -9.84 -13.02 -6.01
C GLN A 29 -9.31 -13.94 -7.11
N ASP A 30 -9.77 -13.76 -8.35
CA ASP A 30 -9.49 -14.67 -9.46
C ASP A 30 -8.14 -14.41 -10.14
N VAL A 31 -7.64 -13.17 -10.08
CA VAL A 31 -6.46 -12.72 -10.86
C VAL A 31 -5.28 -12.34 -9.97
N PHE A 32 -5.53 -11.68 -8.84
CA PHE A 32 -4.47 -11.05 -8.06
C PHE A 32 -4.10 -11.81 -6.78
N LEU A 33 -4.93 -12.72 -6.28
CA LEU A 33 -4.50 -13.61 -5.20
C LEU A 33 -3.71 -14.79 -5.78
N ASP A 34 -2.48 -14.97 -5.31
CA ASP A 34 -1.69 -16.13 -5.65
C ASP A 34 -2.08 -17.36 -4.82
N ARG A 35 -1.46 -18.50 -5.12
CA ARG A 35 -1.72 -19.78 -4.46
C ARG A 35 -1.42 -19.76 -2.95
N ASP A 36 -0.56 -18.86 -2.51
CA ASP A 36 -0.15 -18.71 -1.11
C ASP A 36 -1.03 -17.68 -0.37
N GLY A 37 -1.99 -17.08 -1.09
CA GLY A 37 -2.90 -16.07 -0.59
C GLY A 37 -2.32 -14.67 -0.58
N LEU A 38 -1.12 -14.45 -1.13
CA LEU A 38 -0.55 -13.11 -1.28
C LEU A 38 -1.22 -12.38 -2.43
N LEU A 39 -1.39 -11.08 -2.27
CA LEU A 39 -1.95 -10.25 -3.32
C LEU A 39 -0.81 -9.70 -4.18
N ILE A 40 -0.75 -10.18 -5.42
CA ILE A 40 0.20 -9.80 -6.45
C ILE A 40 0.08 -8.29 -6.74
N GLY A 41 1.21 -7.60 -6.84
CA GLY A 41 1.28 -6.16 -7.11
C GLY A 41 0.78 -5.80 -8.51
N ALA A 42 1.18 -6.56 -9.54
CA ALA A 42 0.68 -6.40 -10.90
C ALA A 42 0.72 -7.71 -11.71
N VAL A 43 -0.12 -7.79 -12.73
CA VAL A 43 -0.09 -8.85 -13.75
C VAL A 43 0.07 -8.23 -15.14
N LYS A 44 0.51 -9.03 -16.11
CA LYS A 44 0.54 -8.62 -17.51
C LYS A 44 -0.89 -8.49 -18.04
N GLY A 45 -1.31 -7.29 -18.43
CA GLY A 45 -2.68 -6.96 -18.79
C GLY A 45 -3.19 -7.73 -20.00
N SER A 46 -2.34 -8.03 -20.98
CA SER A 46 -2.72 -8.83 -22.15
C SER A 46 -3.04 -10.30 -21.83
N THR A 47 -2.41 -10.90 -20.81
CA THR A 47 -2.59 -12.33 -20.46
C THR A 47 -3.31 -12.55 -19.13
N LEU A 48 -3.41 -11.52 -18.30
CA LEU A 48 -3.92 -11.55 -16.92
C LEU A 48 -3.18 -12.58 -16.04
N LYS A 49 -1.88 -12.77 -16.31
CA LYS A 49 -0.99 -13.65 -15.56
C LYS A 49 0.26 -12.89 -15.12
N PRO A 50 0.96 -13.34 -14.08
CA PRO A 50 2.26 -12.80 -13.72
C PRO A 50 3.22 -12.82 -14.92
N TYR A 51 4.05 -11.78 -15.03
CA TYR A 51 5.12 -11.72 -16.02
C TYR A 51 6.08 -12.90 -15.84
N THR A 52 6.46 -13.51 -16.96
CA THR A 52 7.49 -14.54 -17.03
C THR A 52 8.77 -13.98 -17.63
N GLN A 53 9.88 -14.70 -17.48
CA GLN A 53 11.13 -14.37 -18.17
C GLN A 53 10.97 -14.36 -19.69
N ALA A 54 10.08 -15.20 -20.23
CA ALA A 54 9.78 -15.21 -21.66
C ALA A 54 9.09 -13.92 -22.12
N ASP A 55 8.22 -13.34 -21.29
CA ASP A 55 7.57 -12.05 -21.58
C ASP A 55 8.58 -10.89 -21.62
N MET A 56 9.68 -11.01 -20.89
CA MET A 56 10.74 -9.99 -20.79
C MET A 56 11.93 -10.26 -21.72
N LYS A 57 11.79 -11.21 -22.66
CA LYS A 57 12.86 -11.55 -23.60
C LYS A 57 13.25 -10.33 -24.44
N GLY A 58 14.53 -9.99 -24.42
CA GLY A 58 15.08 -8.85 -25.16
C GLY A 58 15.01 -7.52 -24.41
N VAL A 59 14.44 -7.49 -23.19
CA VAL A 59 14.48 -6.31 -22.32
C VAL A 59 15.87 -6.21 -21.67
N PRO A 60 16.61 -5.11 -21.91
CA PRO A 60 17.92 -4.90 -21.30
C PRO A 60 17.79 -4.56 -19.82
N LEU A 61 18.15 -5.50 -18.92
CA LEU A 61 18.05 -5.33 -17.46
C LEU A 61 18.70 -4.02 -16.99
N GLU A 62 19.84 -3.65 -17.57
CA GLU A 62 20.60 -2.45 -17.24
C GLU A 62 19.87 -1.13 -17.52
N LYS A 63 18.77 -1.16 -18.30
CA LYS A 63 17.91 -0.01 -18.59
C LYS A 63 16.59 -0.04 -17.81
N THR A 64 16.45 -0.94 -16.84
CA THR A 64 15.24 -1.08 -16.01
C THR A 64 15.53 -0.73 -14.56
N LEU A 65 14.47 -0.46 -13.77
CA LEU A 65 14.58 -0.35 -12.30
C LEU A 65 15.12 -1.63 -11.64
N GLY A 66 15.00 -2.78 -12.31
CA GLY A 66 15.39 -4.07 -11.78
C GLY A 66 16.89 -4.26 -11.57
N LYS A 67 17.72 -3.49 -12.27
CA LYS A 67 19.18 -3.71 -12.36
C LYS A 67 19.83 -3.90 -10.99
N ASP A 68 19.57 -2.97 -10.07
CA ASP A 68 20.27 -2.88 -8.80
C ASP A 68 19.43 -3.37 -7.60
N LEU A 69 18.29 -4.00 -7.87
CA LEU A 69 17.44 -4.61 -6.84
C LEU A 69 18.21 -5.56 -5.93
N GLY A 70 17.91 -5.48 -4.64
CA GLY A 70 18.33 -6.43 -3.61
C GLY A 70 17.55 -7.74 -3.65
N ALA A 71 17.55 -8.42 -4.80
CA ALA A 71 16.82 -9.67 -5.02
C ALA A 71 17.58 -10.59 -6.00
N PRO A 72 17.29 -11.90 -5.99
CA PRO A 72 17.85 -12.85 -6.96
C PRO A 72 17.64 -12.39 -8.41
N HIS A 73 18.62 -12.68 -9.27
CA HIS A 73 18.64 -12.20 -10.66
C HIS A 73 17.35 -12.56 -11.43
N GLN A 74 16.82 -13.77 -11.17
CA GLN A 74 15.59 -14.28 -11.79
C GLN A 74 14.32 -13.48 -11.49
N TYR A 75 14.34 -12.58 -10.50
CA TYR A 75 13.19 -11.73 -10.18
C TYR A 75 13.33 -10.30 -10.72
N LYS A 76 14.52 -9.89 -11.15
CA LYS A 76 14.81 -8.49 -11.48
C LYS A 76 14.01 -7.94 -12.65
N LEU A 77 13.80 -8.71 -13.72
CA LEU A 77 12.98 -8.27 -14.87
C LEU A 77 11.48 -8.44 -14.65
N VAL A 78 11.08 -9.33 -13.75
CA VAL A 78 9.67 -9.62 -13.44
C VAL A 78 9.22 -8.96 -12.13
N LEU A 79 10.00 -7.97 -11.66
CA LEU A 79 9.84 -7.35 -10.34
C LEU A 79 8.42 -6.84 -10.11
N MET A 80 7.77 -6.31 -11.16
CA MET A 80 6.42 -5.74 -11.10
C MET A 80 5.35 -6.72 -10.66
N ASN A 81 5.59 -8.04 -10.77
CA ASN A 81 4.68 -9.03 -10.21
C ASN A 81 4.44 -8.77 -8.73
N TYR A 82 5.50 -8.51 -7.96
CA TYR A 82 5.41 -8.41 -6.51
C TYR A 82 5.92 -7.08 -5.93
N GLU A 83 6.35 -6.13 -6.77
CA GLU A 83 6.87 -4.83 -6.34
C GLU A 83 5.95 -4.14 -5.35
N GLU A 84 4.64 -4.05 -5.64
CA GLU A 84 3.63 -3.38 -4.82
C GLU A 84 2.96 -4.28 -3.76
N THR A 85 3.42 -5.52 -3.56
CA THR A 85 2.69 -6.55 -2.78
C THR A 85 2.37 -6.14 -1.36
N GLY A 86 3.35 -5.60 -0.62
CA GLY A 86 3.09 -5.18 0.77
C GLY A 86 2.04 -4.08 0.84
N MET A 87 2.05 -3.19 -0.14
CA MET A 87 1.10 -2.10 -0.25
C MET A 87 -0.30 -2.62 -0.63
N ALA A 88 -0.40 -3.43 -1.67
CA ALA A 88 -1.64 -3.95 -2.20
C ALA A 88 -2.30 -4.93 -1.19
N HIS A 89 -1.52 -5.82 -0.59
CA HIS A 89 -2.03 -6.80 0.38
C HIS A 89 -2.50 -6.14 1.69
N GLY A 90 -1.83 -5.08 2.16
CA GLY A 90 -2.32 -4.32 3.31
C GLY A 90 -3.61 -3.56 3.02
N ASP A 91 -3.75 -2.94 1.83
CA ASP A 91 -5.02 -2.32 1.41
C ASP A 91 -6.15 -3.36 1.28
N TYR A 92 -5.85 -4.59 0.82
CA TYR A 92 -6.81 -5.69 0.77
C TYR A 92 -7.33 -6.08 2.16
N LEU A 93 -6.44 -6.27 3.15
CA LEU A 93 -6.86 -6.61 4.52
C LEU A 93 -7.68 -5.48 5.16
N MET A 94 -7.28 -4.21 4.99
CA MET A 94 -8.07 -3.08 5.48
C MET A 94 -9.44 -3.02 4.80
N MET A 95 -9.50 -3.28 3.50
CA MET A 95 -10.76 -3.30 2.76
C MET A 95 -11.71 -4.36 3.30
N LEU A 96 -11.21 -5.57 3.58
CA LEU A 96 -12.02 -6.64 4.17
C LEU A 96 -12.53 -6.27 5.58
N CYS A 97 -11.71 -5.56 6.37
CA CYS A 97 -12.15 -5.02 7.65
C CYS A 97 -13.30 -4.02 7.48
N GLU A 98 -13.19 -3.05 6.56
CA GLU A 98 -14.25 -2.08 6.25
C GLU A 98 -15.52 -2.76 5.72
N LYS A 99 -15.38 -3.72 4.81
CA LYS A 99 -16.48 -4.51 4.25
C LYS A 99 -17.19 -5.31 5.34
N TYR A 100 -16.45 -5.88 6.28
CA TYR A 100 -17.06 -6.58 7.42
C TYR A 100 -17.82 -5.64 8.33
N GLN A 101 -17.33 -4.42 8.59
CA GLN A 101 -18.08 -3.43 9.37
C GLN A 101 -19.44 -3.10 8.75
N ALA A 102 -19.48 -2.98 7.42
CA ALA A 102 -20.70 -2.66 6.67
C ALA A 102 -21.69 -3.84 6.58
N THR A 103 -21.17 -5.06 6.39
CA THR A 103 -22.00 -6.22 6.00
C THR A 103 -22.18 -7.27 7.09
N ARG A 104 -21.25 -7.35 8.05
CA ARG A 104 -21.17 -8.40 9.08
C ARG A 104 -21.16 -9.83 8.52
N GLY A 105 -20.75 -10.01 7.27
CA GLY A 105 -20.76 -11.30 6.58
C GLY A 105 -19.68 -12.27 7.08
N GLY A 106 -20.06 -13.53 7.31
CA GLY A 106 -19.13 -14.58 7.74
C GLY A 106 -18.02 -14.86 6.72
N GLU A 107 -18.35 -14.84 5.43
CA GLU A 107 -17.39 -15.04 4.34
C GLU A 107 -16.30 -13.96 4.32
N VAL A 108 -16.69 -12.69 4.50
CA VAL A 108 -15.74 -11.56 4.55
C VAL A 108 -14.80 -11.69 5.74
N ARG A 109 -15.30 -12.17 6.88
CA ARG A 109 -14.46 -12.45 8.05
C ARG A 109 -13.45 -13.56 7.77
N SER A 110 -13.86 -14.63 7.09
CA SER A 110 -12.95 -15.72 6.69
C SER A 110 -11.90 -15.26 5.68
N GLN A 111 -12.28 -14.41 4.73
CA GLN A 111 -11.34 -13.78 3.80
C GLN A 111 -10.31 -12.91 4.55
N ALA A 112 -10.76 -12.10 5.51
CA ALA A 112 -9.86 -11.25 6.31
C ALA A 112 -8.86 -12.08 7.12
N ALA A 113 -9.31 -13.18 7.73
CA ALA A 113 -8.43 -14.10 8.44
C ALA A 113 -7.41 -14.76 7.51
N THR A 114 -7.81 -15.13 6.28
CA THR A 114 -6.90 -15.71 5.28
C THR A 114 -5.83 -14.70 4.85
N ALA A 115 -6.23 -13.44 4.59
CA ALA A 115 -5.28 -12.37 4.28
C ALA A 115 -4.31 -12.10 5.44
N PHE A 116 -4.81 -12.06 6.68
CA PHE A 116 -3.95 -11.95 7.86
C PHE A 116 -2.95 -13.12 7.96
N GLN A 117 -3.40 -14.35 7.73
CA GLN A 117 -2.53 -15.54 7.77
C GLN A 117 -1.42 -15.51 6.71
N ALA A 118 -1.67 -14.92 5.54
CA ALA A 118 -0.63 -14.72 4.53
C ALA A 118 0.45 -13.74 5.01
N ILE A 119 0.06 -12.62 5.63
CA ILE A 119 1.00 -11.68 6.28
C ILE A 119 1.80 -12.39 7.37
N GLN A 120 1.12 -13.17 8.22
CA GLN A 120 1.74 -13.91 9.30
C GLN A 120 2.79 -14.90 8.78
N ARG A 121 2.42 -15.72 7.79
CA ARG A 121 3.32 -16.69 7.19
C ARG A 121 4.57 -16.02 6.61
N LEU A 122 4.40 -14.94 5.85
CA LEU A 122 5.54 -14.22 5.27
C LEU A 122 6.48 -13.71 6.37
N ALA A 123 5.93 -13.02 7.38
CA ALA A 123 6.74 -12.46 8.47
C ALA A 123 7.43 -13.54 9.31
N ASP A 124 6.76 -14.66 9.59
CA ASP A 124 7.34 -15.74 10.38
C ASP A 124 8.41 -16.50 9.56
N THR A 125 8.19 -16.76 8.26
CA THR A 125 9.23 -17.33 7.39
C THR A 125 10.44 -16.41 7.30
N VAL A 126 10.25 -15.10 7.11
CA VAL A 126 11.35 -14.13 7.11
C VAL A 126 12.11 -14.13 8.42
N ALA A 127 11.41 -14.19 9.55
CA ALA A 127 12.04 -14.25 10.86
C ALA A 127 12.91 -15.50 11.05
N GLU A 128 12.55 -16.60 10.41
CA GLU A 128 13.26 -17.89 10.47
C GLU A 128 14.43 -17.98 9.48
N THR A 129 14.27 -17.46 8.26
CA THR A 129 15.19 -17.74 7.15
C THR A 129 16.04 -16.55 6.71
N ASN A 130 15.54 -15.32 6.83
CA ASN A 130 16.26 -14.14 6.36
C ASN A 130 17.24 -13.64 7.44
N PRO A 131 18.49 -13.27 7.09
CA PRO A 131 19.48 -12.83 8.08
C PRO A 131 19.12 -11.50 8.77
N TYR A 132 18.20 -10.69 8.23
CA TYR A 132 17.66 -9.53 8.93
C TYR A 132 16.66 -9.89 10.04
N GLY A 133 16.17 -11.12 10.04
CA GLY A 133 15.36 -11.69 11.11
C GLY A 133 14.02 -11.00 11.33
N ARG A 134 13.45 -11.23 12.52
CA ARG A 134 12.12 -10.73 12.87
C ARG A 134 12.08 -9.20 12.90
N GLY A 135 11.07 -8.62 12.24
CA GLY A 135 10.88 -7.18 12.14
C GLY A 135 11.27 -6.61 10.78
N TRP A 136 12.13 -7.31 10.04
CA TRP A 136 12.31 -7.08 8.62
C TRP A 136 11.02 -7.42 7.86
N TRP A 137 10.61 -6.52 6.97
CA TRP A 137 9.50 -6.76 6.06
C TRP A 137 10.00 -6.59 4.61
N PRO A 138 10.37 -7.68 3.91
CA PRO A 138 10.93 -7.56 2.56
C PRO A 138 9.87 -7.17 1.54
N LYS A 139 10.33 -6.66 0.40
CA LYS A 139 9.59 -6.76 -0.87
C LYS A 139 9.71 -8.20 -1.39
N PRO A 140 8.60 -8.97 -1.45
CA PRO A 140 8.66 -10.41 -1.74
C PRO A 140 8.68 -10.65 -3.25
N TYR A 141 9.74 -10.26 -3.96
CA TYR A 141 9.78 -10.29 -5.43
C TYR A 141 9.52 -11.68 -6.05
N GLY A 142 9.77 -12.75 -5.29
CA GLY A 142 9.47 -14.15 -5.65
C GLY A 142 8.20 -14.74 -5.01
N GLY A 143 7.33 -13.91 -4.42
CA GLY A 143 6.24 -14.37 -3.57
C GLY A 143 6.77 -14.96 -2.26
N MET A 144 6.27 -16.12 -1.84
CA MET A 144 6.78 -16.85 -0.67
C MET A 144 8.10 -17.59 -0.91
N ASN A 145 8.65 -17.56 -2.13
CA ASN A 145 9.91 -18.24 -2.46
C ASN A 145 11.11 -17.32 -2.22
N ASP A 146 12.25 -17.92 -1.86
CA ASP A 146 13.55 -17.25 -1.70
C ASP A 146 13.51 -16.01 -0.78
N LEU A 147 12.65 -16.03 0.24
CA LEU A 147 12.50 -14.90 1.19
C LEU A 147 13.80 -14.60 1.96
N ASP A 148 14.70 -15.58 2.09
CA ASP A 148 16.04 -15.45 2.65
C ASP A 148 16.98 -14.61 1.76
N GLU A 149 16.70 -14.48 0.46
CA GLU A 149 17.47 -13.66 -0.49
C GLU A 149 16.81 -12.30 -0.82
N MET A 150 15.70 -11.94 -0.14
CA MET A 150 15.01 -10.66 -0.33
C MET A 150 15.59 -9.57 0.60
N PHE A 151 16.48 -8.75 0.05
CA PHE A 151 17.27 -7.72 0.75
C PHE A 151 16.85 -6.30 0.43
N GLU A 152 15.60 -6.12 -0.02
CA GLU A 152 15.03 -4.82 -0.25
C GLU A 152 13.74 -4.62 0.55
N THR A 153 13.60 -3.45 1.16
CA THR A 153 12.38 -3.01 1.83
C THR A 153 12.20 -1.51 1.62
N SER A 154 11.00 -1.04 1.92
CA SER A 154 10.67 0.37 1.99
C SER A 154 9.67 0.64 3.11
N ILE A 155 9.73 1.84 3.67
CA ILE A 155 8.88 2.21 4.81
C ILE A 155 7.40 2.29 4.42
N ASP A 156 7.09 2.63 3.16
CA ASP A 156 5.72 2.71 2.65
C ASP A 156 5.00 1.35 2.63
N GLN A 157 5.69 0.26 2.27
CA GLN A 157 5.14 -1.08 2.33
C GLN A 157 5.07 -1.62 3.76
N THR A 158 6.13 -1.39 4.54
CA THR A 158 6.12 -1.76 5.96
C THR A 158 4.94 -1.09 6.67
N ILE A 159 4.74 0.22 6.45
CA ILE A 159 3.69 0.97 7.15
C ILE A 159 2.29 0.58 6.69
N LYS A 160 2.11 0.23 5.41
CA LYS A 160 0.81 -0.24 4.93
C LYS A 160 0.38 -1.53 5.64
N ILE A 161 1.32 -2.45 5.85
CA ILE A 161 1.10 -3.67 6.62
C ILE A 161 0.81 -3.36 8.08
N VAL A 162 1.56 -2.45 8.71
CA VAL A 162 1.29 -2.02 10.09
C VAL A 162 -0.10 -1.40 10.24
N LEU A 163 -0.53 -0.55 9.30
CA LEU A 163 -1.88 0.03 9.27
C LEU A 163 -2.96 -1.06 9.16
N ALA A 164 -2.74 -2.07 8.32
CA ALA A 164 -3.66 -3.19 8.15
C ALA A 164 -3.74 -4.08 9.39
N LEU A 165 -2.60 -4.46 9.97
CA LEU A 165 -2.53 -5.27 11.19
C LEU A 165 -3.17 -4.55 12.38
N THR A 166 -2.90 -3.26 12.56
CA THR A 166 -3.51 -2.45 13.64
C THR A 166 -5.03 -2.31 13.47
N GLN A 167 -5.52 -2.22 12.23
CA GLN A 167 -6.97 -2.21 11.96
C GLN A 167 -7.60 -3.58 12.23
N TYR A 168 -6.95 -4.68 11.83
CA TYR A 168 -7.42 -6.04 12.08
C TYR A 168 -7.41 -6.40 13.58
N ASP A 169 -6.37 -6.01 14.34
CA ASP A 169 -6.28 -6.14 15.81
C ASP A 169 -7.53 -5.60 16.51
N GLN A 170 -7.96 -4.39 16.09
CA GLN A 170 -9.08 -3.68 16.69
C GLN A 170 -10.44 -4.26 16.35
N GLN A 171 -10.60 -4.87 15.16
CA GLN A 171 -11.92 -5.15 14.60
C GLN A 171 -12.26 -6.64 14.56
N LEU A 172 -11.27 -7.50 14.28
CA LEU A 172 -11.52 -8.88 13.86
C LEU A 172 -10.65 -9.91 14.60
N ALA A 173 -9.44 -9.52 15.00
CA ALA A 173 -8.48 -10.44 15.59
C ALA A 173 -8.97 -11.11 16.88
N THR A 174 -8.71 -12.41 16.97
CA THR A 174 -8.74 -13.22 18.19
C THR A 174 -7.60 -12.84 19.14
N ALA A 175 -7.64 -13.32 20.39
CA ALA A 175 -6.61 -13.02 21.37
C ALA A 175 -5.20 -13.41 20.91
N SER A 176 -5.03 -14.61 20.36
CA SER A 176 -3.72 -15.08 19.86
C SER A 176 -3.23 -14.29 18.66
N GLU A 177 -4.12 -13.90 17.74
CA GLU A 177 -3.76 -13.05 16.60
C GLU A 177 -3.33 -11.66 17.08
N ARG A 178 -4.01 -11.07 18.07
CA ARG A 178 -3.63 -9.78 18.67
C ARG A 178 -2.24 -9.85 19.30
N ASP A 179 -1.95 -10.91 20.05
CA ASP A 179 -0.63 -11.10 20.67
C ASP A 179 0.47 -11.16 19.61
N TRP A 180 0.24 -11.91 18.53
CA TRP A 180 1.16 -11.98 17.40
C TRP A 180 1.32 -10.61 16.70
N ILE A 181 0.22 -9.90 16.41
CA ILE A 181 0.25 -8.59 15.75
C ILE A 181 1.09 -7.59 16.55
N ARG A 182 0.84 -7.51 17.85
CA ARG A 182 1.51 -6.56 18.74
C ARG A 182 3.01 -6.85 18.85
N MET A 183 3.35 -8.14 18.94
CA MET A 183 4.73 -8.60 18.91
C MET A 183 5.40 -8.23 17.57
N GLN A 184 4.76 -8.51 16.45
CA GLN A 184 5.34 -8.29 15.12
C GLN A 184 5.53 -6.80 14.80
N VAL A 185 4.54 -5.95 15.08
CA VAL A 185 4.65 -4.49 14.87
C VAL A 185 5.73 -3.87 15.76
N ARG A 186 5.86 -4.36 17.00
CA ARG A 186 6.98 -3.95 17.87
C ARG A 186 8.32 -4.36 17.28
N ALA A 187 8.44 -5.60 16.80
CA ALA A 187 9.67 -6.06 16.16
C ALA A 187 10.01 -5.24 14.91
N MET A 188 9.02 -4.84 14.10
CA MET A 188 9.23 -3.91 12.98
C MET A 188 9.77 -2.56 13.47
N ALA A 189 9.18 -1.97 14.51
CA ALA A 189 9.68 -0.71 15.07
C ALA A 189 11.13 -0.84 15.58
N ASP A 190 11.42 -1.91 16.31
CA ASP A 190 12.76 -2.19 16.83
C ASP A 190 13.77 -2.39 15.68
N TRP A 191 13.40 -3.11 14.62
CA TRP A 191 14.25 -3.31 13.45
C TRP A 191 14.62 -1.98 12.79
N TRP A 192 13.64 -1.10 12.55
CA TRP A 192 13.87 0.21 11.95
C TRP A 192 14.80 1.09 12.81
N ILE A 193 14.68 1.01 14.14
CA ILE A 193 15.55 1.74 15.08
C ILE A 193 16.98 1.18 15.05
N GLU A 194 17.13 -0.14 15.11
CA GLU A 194 18.43 -0.84 15.14
C GLU A 194 19.22 -0.66 13.83
N HIS A 195 18.51 -0.45 12.72
CA HIS A 195 19.12 -0.19 11.40
C HIS A 195 19.18 1.31 11.08
N HIS A 196 19.04 2.19 12.08
CA HIS A 196 19.15 3.64 11.94
C HIS A 196 18.25 4.23 10.85
N TYR A 197 17.08 3.61 10.64
CA TYR A 197 16.13 3.97 9.59
C TYR A 197 16.72 3.90 8.17
N THR A 198 17.71 3.04 7.95
CA THR A 198 18.37 2.88 6.66
C THR A 198 18.06 1.54 6.02
N THR A 199 17.84 1.55 4.71
CA THR A 199 17.63 0.31 3.94
C THR A 199 18.26 0.44 2.56
N ARG A 200 18.49 -0.70 1.90
CA ARG A 200 18.71 -0.73 0.46
C ARG A 200 17.36 -0.56 -0.25
N TYR A 201 17.31 0.28 -1.29
CA TYR A 201 16.14 0.50 -2.14
C TYR A 201 16.57 0.84 -3.57
N PHE A 202 16.21 -0.01 -4.54
CA PHE A 202 16.64 0.09 -5.95
C PHE A 202 18.16 0.32 -6.07
N GLY A 203 18.95 -0.41 -5.29
CA GLY A 203 20.41 -0.31 -5.29
C GLY A 203 21.01 0.83 -4.48
N ASN A 204 20.20 1.76 -3.97
CA ASN A 204 20.66 2.90 -3.20
C ASN A 204 20.48 2.68 -1.70
N CYS A 205 21.32 3.33 -0.89
CA CYS A 205 21.07 3.45 0.54
C CYS A 205 20.08 4.59 0.79
N CYS A 206 18.90 4.26 1.30
CA CYS A 206 17.85 5.22 1.63
C CYS A 206 17.83 5.48 3.14
N TRP A 207 17.91 6.76 3.50
CA TRP A 207 17.78 7.27 4.88
C TRP A 207 16.35 7.72 5.10
N TRP A 208 15.50 6.83 5.60
CA TRP A 208 14.05 7.06 5.65
C TRP A 208 13.66 8.12 6.68
N ASP A 209 14.40 8.23 7.77
CA ASP A 209 14.29 9.31 8.75
C ASP A 209 14.49 10.70 8.12
N ARG A 210 15.32 10.80 7.07
CA ARG A 210 15.69 12.03 6.34
C ARG A 210 15.07 12.15 4.96
N HIS A 211 14.22 11.22 4.59
CA HIS A 211 13.64 11.17 3.26
C HIS A 211 12.68 12.35 3.07
N GLU A 212 12.81 13.02 1.93
CA GLU A 212 11.92 14.12 1.52
C GLU A 212 10.55 13.59 1.03
N ALA A 213 9.98 12.57 1.66
CA ALA A 213 8.62 12.15 1.35
C ALA A 213 7.77 12.09 2.62
N ALA A 214 6.59 12.74 2.59
CA ALA A 214 5.77 12.94 3.77
C ALA A 214 5.33 11.61 4.42
N HIS A 215 5.18 10.56 3.59
CA HIS A 215 4.88 9.22 4.07
C HIS A 215 5.98 8.66 4.96
N SER A 216 7.25 8.95 4.68
CA SER A 216 8.36 8.37 5.43
C SER A 216 8.37 8.82 6.88
N SER A 217 8.40 10.14 7.12
CA SER A 217 8.41 10.68 8.47
C SER A 217 7.13 10.35 9.25
N SER A 218 5.96 10.43 8.60
CA SER A 218 4.69 10.11 9.25
C SER A 218 4.53 8.62 9.56
N ALA A 219 5.04 7.74 8.70
CA ALA A 219 5.06 6.31 8.91
C ALA A 219 5.94 5.91 10.09
N LEU A 220 7.18 6.42 10.14
CA LEU A 220 8.10 6.15 11.25
C LEU A 220 7.53 6.65 12.59
N LEU A 221 6.96 7.86 12.60
CA LEU A 221 6.27 8.41 13.77
C LEU A 221 5.11 7.50 14.22
N TYR A 222 4.24 7.08 13.30
CA TYR A 222 3.11 6.21 13.63
C TYR A 222 3.58 4.84 14.15
N LEU A 223 4.54 4.20 13.46
CA LEU A 223 5.08 2.90 13.84
C LEU A 223 5.64 2.91 15.26
N VAL A 224 6.54 3.85 15.56
CA VAL A 224 7.16 3.95 16.89
C VAL A 224 6.10 4.29 17.95
N ARG A 225 5.18 5.21 17.66
CA ARG A 225 4.13 5.58 18.62
C ARG A 225 3.19 4.42 18.92
N GLN A 226 2.83 3.64 17.89
CA GLN A 226 1.98 2.47 18.04
C GLN A 226 2.66 1.38 18.87
N ALA A 227 3.96 1.15 18.65
CA ALA A 227 4.74 0.22 19.48
C ALA A 227 4.78 0.64 20.95
N ILE A 228 4.98 1.95 21.23
CA ILE A 228 4.92 2.49 22.60
C ILE A 228 3.54 2.28 23.23
N ALA A 229 2.46 2.53 22.48
CA ALA A 229 1.09 2.43 22.98
C ALA A 229 0.71 1.00 23.40
N TRP A 230 1.36 -0.02 22.84
CA TRP A 230 1.14 -1.42 23.17
C TRP A 230 2.04 -1.99 24.26
N THR A 231 2.93 -1.17 24.84
CA THR A 231 3.77 -1.57 25.98
C THR A 231 3.60 -0.66 27.21
N PRO A 232 2.37 -0.27 27.62
CA PRO A 232 2.19 0.69 28.71
C PRO A 232 2.83 0.18 30.01
N GLY A 233 3.61 1.03 30.68
CA GLY A 233 4.33 0.70 31.91
C GLY A 233 5.55 -0.21 31.74
N ARG A 234 5.84 -0.66 30.51
CA ARG A 234 7.01 -1.49 30.16
C ARG A 234 7.71 -1.01 28.89
N THR A 235 7.46 0.24 28.47
CA THR A 235 8.03 0.81 27.25
C THR A 235 9.56 0.84 27.36
N PRO A 236 10.28 0.14 26.47
CA PRO A 236 11.74 0.21 26.43
C PRO A 236 12.22 1.64 26.20
N ARG A 237 13.30 2.03 26.89
CA ARG A 237 13.90 3.37 26.75
C ARG A 237 14.22 3.73 25.30
N ARG A 238 14.70 2.75 24.51
CA ARG A 238 14.98 2.92 23.07
C ARG A 238 13.80 3.41 22.24
N LEU A 239 12.57 2.98 22.55
CA LEU A 239 11.38 3.44 21.83
C LEU A 239 11.06 4.90 22.18
N LEU A 240 11.27 5.29 23.43
CA LEU A 240 11.08 6.66 23.88
C LEU A 240 12.12 7.60 23.24
N ASP A 241 13.38 7.20 23.23
CA ASP A 241 14.46 7.98 22.60
C ASP A 241 14.23 8.09 21.07
N ALA A 242 13.80 7.01 20.42
CA ALA A 242 13.41 7.01 19.01
C ALA A 242 12.23 7.96 18.73
N TRP A 243 11.22 7.96 19.60
CA TRP A 243 10.10 8.90 19.50
C TRP A 243 10.55 10.35 19.62
N GLU A 244 11.38 10.67 20.62
CA GLU A 244 11.94 12.02 20.80
C GLU A 244 12.75 12.46 19.57
N TYR A 245 13.59 11.57 19.05
CA TYR A 245 14.39 11.80 17.84
C TYR A 245 13.51 12.13 16.62
N LEU A 246 12.53 11.26 16.31
CA LEU A 246 11.64 11.47 15.15
C LEU A 246 10.78 12.72 15.32
N MET A 247 10.34 13.00 16.55
CA MET A 247 9.57 14.21 16.85
C MET A 247 10.38 15.49 16.62
N GLY A 248 11.70 15.46 16.81
CA GLY A 248 12.60 16.56 16.41
C GLY A 248 12.45 16.96 14.94
N HIS A 249 12.12 16.00 14.07
CA HIS A 249 12.03 16.15 12.62
C HIS A 249 10.60 16.28 12.09
N ARG A 250 9.57 16.25 12.97
CA ARG A 250 8.14 16.28 12.57
C ARG A 250 7.74 17.40 11.60
N ARG A 251 8.46 18.53 11.62
CA ARG A 251 8.20 19.65 10.70
C ARG A 251 8.40 19.27 9.23
N TRP A 252 9.22 18.26 8.93
CA TRP A 252 9.44 17.78 7.57
C TRP A 252 8.15 17.32 6.90
N VAL A 253 7.22 16.72 7.66
CA VAL A 253 5.88 16.35 7.15
C VAL A 253 5.14 17.54 6.49
N LEU A 254 5.39 18.78 6.93
CA LEU A 254 4.77 19.99 6.39
C LEU A 254 5.52 20.62 5.22
N THR A 255 6.83 20.39 5.11
CA THR A 255 7.69 21.03 4.11
C THR A 255 7.93 20.15 2.89
N THR A 256 7.58 18.88 3.01
CA THR A 256 7.88 17.86 2.03
C THR A 256 6.82 17.78 0.93
N ARG A 257 7.25 17.96 -0.32
CA ARG A 257 6.43 17.71 -1.53
C ARG A 257 6.63 16.25 -1.96
N GLY A 258 5.69 15.37 -1.61
CA GLY A 258 5.67 13.99 -2.10
C GLY A 258 4.85 13.85 -3.38
N GLY A 259 5.08 12.78 -4.13
CA GLY A 259 4.16 12.35 -5.18
C GLY A 259 2.84 11.84 -4.59
N LEU A 260 1.74 11.99 -5.34
CA LEU A 260 0.39 11.54 -4.96
C LEU A 260 0.35 10.10 -4.44
N ASN A 261 1.20 9.24 -5.01
CA ASN A 261 1.26 7.81 -4.70
C ASN A 261 1.49 7.49 -3.22
N THR A 262 1.97 8.45 -2.43
CA THR A 262 2.31 8.21 -1.02
C THR A 262 1.59 9.11 -0.03
N HIS A 263 0.79 10.07 -0.48
CA HIS A 263 0.04 10.95 0.42
C HIS A 263 -1.04 10.23 1.21
N ASN A 264 -1.65 9.17 0.65
CA ASN A 264 -2.65 8.37 1.36
C ASN A 264 -2.09 7.77 2.65
N LEU A 265 -0.88 7.21 2.58
CA LEU A 265 -0.17 6.65 3.74
C LEU A 265 0.08 7.71 4.81
N ALA A 266 0.58 8.87 4.38
CA ALA A 266 0.88 9.96 5.31
C ALA A 266 -0.38 10.49 6.00
N ILE A 267 -1.44 10.72 5.22
CA ILE A 267 -2.73 11.22 5.71
C ILE A 267 -3.31 10.26 6.75
N GLU A 268 -3.28 8.95 6.48
CA GLU A 268 -3.79 7.93 7.38
C GLU A 268 -2.94 7.80 8.66
N CYS A 269 -1.61 7.78 8.54
CA CYS A 269 -0.70 7.76 9.69
C CYS A 269 -0.93 8.98 10.60
N LEU A 270 -1.08 10.17 10.02
CA LEU A 270 -1.35 11.41 10.77
C LEU A 270 -2.76 11.45 11.38
N HIS A 271 -3.74 10.76 10.77
CA HIS A 271 -5.05 10.58 11.38
C HIS A 271 -4.95 9.72 12.64
N ARG A 272 -4.30 8.56 12.54
CA ARG A 272 -4.14 7.64 13.67
C ARG A 272 -3.22 8.21 14.76
N LEU A 273 -2.20 9.00 14.41
CA LEU A 273 -1.38 9.74 15.37
C LEU A 273 -2.19 10.78 16.17
N ASP A 274 -3.18 11.45 15.58
CA ASP A 274 -4.07 12.37 16.31
C ASP A 274 -4.93 11.65 17.37
N GLN A 275 -5.20 10.36 17.16
CA GLN A 275 -5.90 9.51 18.12
C GLN A 275 -4.97 8.93 19.19
N LEU A 276 -3.78 8.45 18.78
CA LEU A 276 -2.79 7.83 19.67
C LEU A 276 -1.98 8.82 20.51
N ASP A 277 -1.77 10.03 19.98
CA ASP A 277 -1.03 11.09 20.65
C ASP A 277 -1.66 12.48 20.41
N PRO A 278 -2.71 12.81 21.19
CA PRO A 278 -3.42 14.08 21.04
C PRO A 278 -2.60 15.29 21.50
N THR A 279 -1.43 15.09 22.13
CA THR A 279 -0.57 16.19 22.61
C THR A 279 -0.10 17.09 21.46
N HIS A 280 0.07 16.52 20.26
CA HIS A 280 0.49 17.22 19.04
C HIS A 280 -0.63 17.38 18.00
N LYS A 281 -1.90 17.22 18.39
CA LYS A 281 -3.08 17.25 17.50
C LYS A 281 -3.11 18.41 16.51
N ARG A 282 -2.71 19.62 16.93
CA ARG A 282 -2.68 20.81 16.05
C ARG A 282 -1.74 20.61 14.87
N HIS A 283 -0.59 19.99 15.10
CA HIS A 283 0.39 19.71 14.06
C HIS A 283 -0.10 18.61 13.13
N TRP A 284 -0.57 17.48 13.66
CA TRP A 284 -1.11 16.35 12.86
C TRP A 284 -2.26 16.78 11.95
N ARG A 285 -3.21 17.54 12.49
CA ARG A 285 -4.37 18.07 11.75
C ARG A 285 -3.95 19.03 10.65
N ARG A 286 -3.00 19.93 10.92
CA ARG A 286 -2.47 20.84 9.90
C ARG A 286 -1.79 20.06 8.78
N ALA A 287 -0.93 19.11 9.12
CA ALA A 287 -0.18 18.32 8.16
C ALA A 287 -1.09 17.50 7.23
N ARG A 288 -2.02 16.72 7.80
CA ARG A 288 -2.93 15.89 6.97
C ARG A 288 -3.86 16.73 6.08
N ASN A 289 -4.26 17.93 6.52
CA ASN A 289 -5.08 18.83 5.70
C ASN A 289 -4.29 19.43 4.53
N VAL A 290 -3.03 19.83 4.74
CA VAL A 290 -2.16 20.30 3.65
C VAL A 290 -1.94 19.21 2.61
N LEU A 291 -1.65 17.98 3.07
CA LEU A 291 -1.45 16.84 2.18
C LEU A 291 -2.73 16.47 1.42
N LEU A 292 -3.90 16.52 2.07
CA LEU A 292 -5.18 16.29 1.42
C LEU A 292 -5.46 17.33 0.32
N ASP A 293 -5.23 18.60 0.62
CA ASP A 293 -5.49 19.71 -0.32
C ASP A 293 -4.57 19.61 -1.55
N HIS A 294 -3.30 19.29 -1.34
CA HIS A 294 -2.36 19.00 -2.42
C HIS A 294 -2.74 17.75 -3.21
N THR A 295 -3.23 16.71 -2.53
CA THR A 295 -3.66 15.46 -3.20
C THR A 295 -4.82 15.71 -4.15
N VAL A 296 -5.78 16.53 -3.72
CA VAL A 296 -6.93 16.92 -4.56
C VAL A 296 -6.48 17.82 -5.72
N SER A 297 -5.59 18.79 -5.49
CA SER A 297 -5.19 19.74 -6.55
C SER A 297 -4.38 19.11 -7.68
N GLU A 298 -3.58 18.09 -7.37
CA GLU A 298 -2.71 17.42 -8.34
C GLU A 298 -3.41 16.27 -9.10
N THR A 299 -4.65 15.93 -8.73
CA THR A 299 -5.41 14.87 -9.41
C THR A 299 -6.27 15.50 -10.50
N ASN A 300 -6.08 15.09 -11.76
CA ASN A 300 -6.96 15.51 -12.84
C ASN A 300 -8.37 14.93 -12.60
N PRO A 301 -9.40 15.79 -12.43
CA PRO A 301 -10.73 15.34 -12.04
C PRO A 301 -11.48 14.61 -13.16
N HIS A 302 -11.06 14.74 -14.41
CA HIS A 302 -11.71 14.13 -15.57
C HIS A 302 -11.13 12.76 -15.92
N THR A 303 -9.83 12.58 -15.71
CA THR A 303 -9.12 11.35 -16.06
C THR A 303 -8.81 10.47 -14.86
N GLY A 304 -8.72 11.07 -13.66
CA GLY A 304 -8.20 10.44 -12.46
C GLY A 304 -6.71 10.14 -12.54
N THR A 305 -5.96 10.93 -13.31
CA THR A 305 -4.51 10.77 -13.53
C THR A 305 -3.70 11.94 -12.97
N ASN A 306 -2.39 11.75 -12.84
CA ASN A 306 -1.41 12.81 -12.62
C ASN A 306 -0.18 12.54 -13.49
N ASP A 307 0.45 13.60 -13.99
CA ASP A 307 1.73 13.56 -14.68
C ASP A 307 2.89 13.56 -13.68
N VAL A 308 3.61 12.45 -13.62
CA VAL A 308 4.78 12.30 -12.77
C VAL A 308 6.03 12.67 -13.58
N PRO A 309 6.80 13.70 -13.19
CA PRO A 309 8.01 14.10 -13.91
C PRO A 309 8.98 12.95 -14.10
N GLY A 310 9.40 12.70 -15.35
CA GLY A 310 10.32 11.61 -15.72
C GLY A 310 9.68 10.23 -15.88
N TYR A 311 8.44 10.05 -15.40
CA TYR A 311 7.73 8.77 -15.41
C TYR A 311 6.49 8.77 -16.34
N GLY A 312 5.87 9.93 -16.58
CA GLY A 312 4.72 10.11 -17.48
C GLY A 312 3.37 10.16 -16.74
N ALA A 313 2.28 9.93 -17.47
CA ALA A 313 0.92 9.94 -16.92
C ALA A 313 0.60 8.62 -16.18
N TYR A 314 0.20 8.73 -14.91
CA TYR A 314 -0.13 7.60 -14.03
C TYR A 314 -1.59 7.63 -13.60
N ASN A 315 -2.19 6.45 -13.46
CA ASN A 315 -3.52 6.30 -12.86
C ASN A 315 -3.42 6.39 -11.33
N THR A 316 -3.53 7.60 -10.77
CA THR A 316 -3.40 7.86 -9.32
C THR A 316 -4.74 8.07 -8.62
N GLY A 317 -5.83 8.19 -9.37
CA GLY A 317 -7.16 8.56 -8.88
C GLY A 317 -7.68 7.67 -7.76
N MET A 318 -7.35 6.38 -7.74
CA MET A 318 -7.77 5.50 -6.63
C MET A 318 -7.01 5.76 -5.34
N ARG A 319 -5.75 6.19 -5.40
CA ARG A 319 -5.01 6.64 -4.21
C ARG A 319 -5.61 7.93 -3.65
N THR A 320 -6.02 8.84 -4.53
CA THR A 320 -6.73 10.07 -4.16
C THR A 320 -8.08 9.76 -3.54
N ALA A 321 -8.88 8.88 -4.14
CA ALA A 321 -10.15 8.44 -3.58
C ALA A 321 -9.98 7.82 -2.18
N CYS A 322 -8.98 6.95 -1.99
CA CYS A 322 -8.64 6.38 -0.67
C CYS A 322 -8.29 7.47 0.36
N SER A 323 -7.47 8.45 -0.03
CA SER A 323 -7.05 9.56 0.83
C SER A 323 -8.25 10.41 1.29
N ILE A 324 -9.16 10.69 0.35
CA ILE A 324 -10.38 11.45 0.64
C ILE A 324 -11.34 10.64 1.50
N ALA A 325 -11.54 9.36 1.19
CA ALA A 325 -12.43 8.48 1.94
C ALA A 325 -11.98 8.36 3.40
N GLU A 326 -10.67 8.26 3.64
CA GLU A 326 -10.11 8.31 4.98
C GLU A 326 -10.33 9.69 5.62
N ALA A 327 -10.06 10.77 4.89
CA ALA A 327 -10.25 12.13 5.38
C ALA A 327 -11.70 12.48 5.74
N ALA A 328 -12.68 11.84 5.11
CA ALA A 328 -14.08 12.03 5.42
C ALA A 328 -14.44 11.66 6.87
N ARG A 329 -13.62 10.84 7.55
CA ARG A 329 -13.78 10.52 8.98
C ARG A 329 -13.60 11.72 9.91
N TRP A 330 -12.89 12.77 9.49
CA TRP A 330 -12.67 13.99 10.30
C TRP A 330 -12.95 15.30 9.57
N SER A 331 -13.16 15.26 8.26
CA SER A 331 -13.37 16.43 7.42
C SER A 331 -14.85 16.58 7.09
N SER A 332 -15.44 17.73 7.39
CA SER A 332 -16.82 18.07 7.00
C SER A 332 -16.94 18.53 5.53
N ARG A 333 -15.87 18.40 4.73
CA ARG A 333 -15.81 18.89 3.35
C ARG A 333 -16.57 17.97 2.40
N LYS A 334 -17.90 18.08 2.37
CA LYS A 334 -18.81 17.31 1.48
C LYS A 334 -18.36 17.28 0.01
N ARG A 335 -17.76 18.38 -0.48
CA ARG A 335 -17.20 18.47 -1.84
C ARG A 335 -16.10 17.44 -2.13
N HIS A 336 -15.25 17.10 -1.15
CA HIS A 336 -14.21 16.10 -1.36
C HIS A 336 -14.85 14.71 -1.44
N VAL A 337 -15.82 14.40 -0.58
CA VAL A 337 -16.56 13.13 -0.63
C VAL A 337 -17.25 12.93 -1.97
N ALA A 338 -17.89 13.97 -2.51
CA ALA A 338 -18.48 13.92 -3.85
C ALA A 338 -17.41 13.64 -4.92
N PHE A 339 -16.26 14.31 -4.85
CA PHE A 339 -15.14 14.09 -5.75
C PHE A 339 -14.59 12.64 -5.68
N ALA A 340 -14.49 12.04 -4.49
CA ALA A 340 -14.09 10.64 -4.36
C ALA A 340 -15.08 9.69 -5.05
N TRP A 341 -16.39 9.92 -4.90
CA TRP A 341 -17.40 9.14 -5.62
C TRP A 341 -17.33 9.34 -7.14
N GLU A 342 -17.02 10.54 -7.62
CA GLU A 342 -16.76 10.79 -9.05
C GLU A 342 -15.55 9.99 -9.54
N LEU A 343 -14.44 10.00 -8.80
CA LEU A 343 -13.26 9.20 -9.13
C LEU A 343 -13.60 7.69 -9.19
N LEU A 344 -14.35 7.15 -8.23
CA LEU A 344 -14.76 5.74 -8.28
C LEU A 344 -15.58 5.40 -9.54
N ARG A 345 -16.42 6.32 -10.02
CA ARG A 345 -17.22 6.15 -11.25
C ARG A 345 -16.37 6.23 -12.52
N LEU A 346 -15.27 6.98 -12.52
CA LEU A 346 -14.34 7.01 -13.66
C LEU A 346 -13.64 5.66 -13.87
N TYR A 347 -13.47 4.87 -12.81
CA TYR A 347 -12.78 3.58 -12.81
C TYR A 347 -13.78 2.44 -13.06
N ASP A 348 -14.49 2.54 -14.19
CA ASP A 348 -15.54 1.63 -14.62
C ASP A 348 -15.04 0.50 -15.54
N ARG A 349 -13.73 0.43 -15.83
CA ARG A 349 -13.15 -0.55 -16.78
C ARG A 349 -11.66 -0.73 -16.54
N GLU A 350 -11.12 -1.85 -17.04
CA GLU A 350 -9.70 -2.24 -16.88
C GLU A 350 -8.68 -1.17 -17.28
N GLY A 351 -8.97 -0.37 -18.31
CA GLY A 351 -8.04 0.64 -18.84
C GLY A 351 -7.59 1.67 -17.80
N LYS A 352 -8.37 1.84 -16.73
CA LYS A 352 -8.07 2.74 -15.61
C LYS A 352 -7.23 2.08 -14.51
N PHE A 353 -7.11 0.76 -14.51
CA PHE A 353 -6.38 0.01 -13.49
C PHE A 353 -4.95 -0.36 -13.91
N PHE A 354 -4.53 0.00 -15.12
CA PHE A 354 -3.12 -0.07 -15.49
C PHE A 354 -2.28 0.87 -14.64
N HIS A 355 -1.03 0.52 -14.41
CA HIS A 355 -0.09 1.38 -13.67
C HIS A 355 0.14 2.70 -14.42
N HIS A 356 0.39 2.61 -15.74
CA HIS A 356 0.49 3.75 -16.64
C HIS A 356 -0.85 4.04 -17.33
N ASP A 357 -1.12 5.32 -17.58
CA ASP A 357 -2.25 5.71 -18.43
C ASP A 357 -2.03 5.19 -19.86
N GLN A 358 -2.89 4.25 -20.27
CA GLN A 358 -2.81 3.60 -21.58
C GLN A 358 -3.10 4.55 -22.75
N SER A 359 -3.67 5.73 -22.49
CA SER A 359 -3.87 6.76 -23.51
C SER A 359 -2.60 7.55 -23.82
N HIS A 360 -1.57 7.44 -22.96
CA HIS A 360 -0.31 8.15 -23.12
C HIS A 360 0.81 7.19 -23.50
N GLN A 361 1.07 7.05 -24.80
CA GLN A 361 2.20 6.24 -25.25
C GLN A 361 3.53 6.97 -24.95
N PRO A 362 4.46 6.35 -24.21
CA PRO A 362 5.75 6.95 -23.96
C PRO A 362 6.53 7.08 -25.27
N ARG A 363 7.08 8.28 -25.54
CA ARG A 363 7.88 8.55 -26.74
C ARG A 363 9.22 7.83 -26.73
N GLU A 364 9.77 7.58 -25.54
CA GLU A 364 11.03 6.88 -25.32
C GLU A 364 10.88 5.92 -24.14
N HIS A 365 11.65 4.82 -24.15
CA HIS A 365 11.68 3.91 -23.02
C HIS A 365 12.48 4.52 -21.86
N ASN A 366 11.86 4.60 -20.68
CA ASN A 366 12.54 4.92 -19.43
C ASN A 366 12.67 3.64 -18.57
N GLN A 367 13.09 3.78 -17.31
CA GLN A 367 13.34 2.64 -16.42
C GLN A 367 12.09 1.83 -16.05
N VAL A 368 10.89 2.35 -16.27
CA VAL A 368 9.61 1.72 -15.90
C VAL A 368 8.71 1.36 -17.07
N THR A 369 8.87 2.01 -18.24
CA THR A 369 7.94 1.81 -19.38
C THR A 369 8.02 0.43 -20.00
N TRP A 370 9.00 -0.40 -19.62
CA TRP A 370 9.07 -1.82 -19.94
C TRP A 370 7.87 -2.62 -19.40
N TRP A 371 7.18 -2.08 -18.37
CA TRP A 371 5.98 -2.67 -17.79
C TRP A 371 4.72 -1.84 -18.09
N PHE A 372 4.64 -1.22 -19.27
CA PHE A 372 3.47 -0.42 -19.67
C PHE A 372 2.16 -1.21 -19.66
N ASP A 373 2.21 -2.52 -19.96
CA ASP A 373 1.07 -3.46 -19.90
C ASP A 373 0.78 -3.95 -18.46
N ALA A 374 1.36 -3.35 -17.42
CA ALA A 374 1.15 -3.82 -16.04
C ALA A 374 -0.22 -3.37 -15.52
N LEU A 375 -1.12 -4.34 -15.37
CA LEU A 375 -2.41 -4.17 -14.72
C LEU A 375 -2.20 -4.27 -13.20
N SER A 376 -2.51 -3.20 -12.46
CA SER A 376 -2.14 -3.03 -11.06
C SER A 376 -3.17 -3.62 -10.11
N GLY A 377 -2.80 -4.69 -9.38
CA GLY A 377 -3.60 -5.28 -8.31
C GLY A 377 -3.83 -4.30 -7.17
N HIS A 378 -2.82 -3.47 -6.89
CA HIS A 378 -2.94 -2.35 -5.98
C HIS A 378 -4.16 -1.47 -6.32
N HIS A 379 -4.28 -1.00 -7.57
CA HIS A 379 -5.33 -0.06 -7.94
C HIS A 379 -6.74 -0.64 -7.73
N TYR A 380 -6.92 -1.94 -7.97
CA TYR A 380 -8.19 -2.62 -7.70
C TYR A 380 -8.54 -2.63 -6.21
N VAL A 381 -7.59 -2.99 -5.34
CA VAL A 381 -7.88 -3.04 -3.90
C VAL A 381 -7.99 -1.65 -3.28
N ALA A 382 -7.28 -0.65 -3.81
CA ALA A 382 -7.48 0.75 -3.44
C ALA A 382 -8.89 1.23 -3.81
N TRP A 383 -9.41 0.87 -5.00
CA TRP A 383 -10.80 1.17 -5.38
C TRP A 383 -11.79 0.59 -4.35
N LEU A 384 -11.61 -0.69 -3.98
CA LEU A 384 -12.49 -1.36 -3.02
C LEU A 384 -12.39 -0.74 -1.62
N LEU A 385 -11.18 -0.42 -1.15
CA LEU A 385 -10.97 0.21 0.14
C LEU A 385 -11.66 1.58 0.21
N ALA A 386 -11.50 2.41 -0.82
CA ALA A 386 -12.17 3.69 -0.93
C ALA A 386 -13.70 3.52 -0.93
N TYR A 387 -14.24 2.60 -1.72
CA TYR A 387 -15.68 2.31 -1.77
C TYR A 387 -16.24 1.97 -0.38
N TRP A 388 -15.64 1.00 0.32
CA TRP A 388 -16.15 0.57 1.63
C TRP A 388 -15.97 1.64 2.72
N ARG A 389 -14.88 2.41 2.70
CA ARG A 389 -14.71 3.56 3.59
C ARG A 389 -15.80 4.62 3.37
N LEU A 390 -16.10 4.96 2.12
CA LEU A 390 -17.15 5.92 1.78
C LEU A 390 -18.54 5.41 2.16
N LYS A 391 -18.81 4.11 1.98
CA LYS A 391 -20.08 3.47 2.34
C LYS A 391 -20.31 3.42 3.86
N ASN A 392 -19.23 3.33 4.64
CA ASN A 392 -19.26 3.34 6.10
C ASN A 392 -19.37 4.76 6.71
N LEU A 393 -19.40 5.81 5.89
CA LEU A 393 -19.63 7.17 6.41
C LEU A 393 -21.06 7.30 6.97
N PRO A 394 -21.23 8.05 8.08
CA PRO A 394 -22.52 8.22 8.74
C PRO A 394 -23.54 9.03 7.95
#